data_AF-A0A1G1LRJ0-F1
#
_entry.id   AF-A0A1G1LRJ0-F1
#
_cell.length_a   1.000
_cell.length_b   1.000
_cell.length_c   1.000
_cell.angle_alpha   90.00
_cell.angle_beta   90.00
_cell.angle_gamma   90.00
#
_symmetry.space_group_name_H-M   'P 1'
#
loop_
_entity.id
_entity.type
_entity.pdbx_description
1 polymer ?
#
loop_
_entity_poly.entity_id
_entity_poly.type
_entity_poly.pdbx_seq_one_letter_code
_entity_poly.pdbx_strand_id
1 'polypeptide(L)'
;MNAIESAILNLITEIRLSLDYFTTEYNFYITKILLTGGSSLLNGIEDLFAKNLDIKVERWQPINAFQLSGSVDAKATEQNFSRLTVALGLGLTAAN
;
A
#
# COMPACT_ATOMS: atom_id res chain seq x y z
N MET A 1 -12.62 -4.18 -14.22
CA MET A 1 -12.79 -3.74 -12.82
C MET A 1 -14.26 -3.78 -12.38
N ASN A 2 -15.22 -3.54 -13.29
CA ASN A 2 -16.65 -3.43 -13.00
C ASN A 2 -17.25 -4.57 -12.15
N ALA A 3 -16.82 -5.82 -12.34
CA ALA A 3 -17.34 -6.97 -11.59
C ALA A 3 -16.97 -6.96 -10.09
N ILE A 4 -15.91 -6.27 -9.69
CA ILE A 4 -15.42 -6.19 -8.30
C ILE A 4 -15.55 -4.79 -7.69
N GLU A 5 -16.07 -3.83 -8.47
CA GLU A 5 -16.10 -2.43 -8.08
C GLU A 5 -16.93 -2.21 -6.81
N SER A 6 -18.08 -2.88 -6.68
CA SER A 6 -18.90 -2.80 -5.46
C SER A 6 -18.15 -3.30 -4.22
N ALA A 7 -17.38 -4.39 -4.33
CA ALA A 7 -16.57 -4.91 -3.23
C ALA A 7 -15.45 -3.92 -2.85
N ILE A 8 -14.84 -3.26 -3.83
CA ILE A 8 -13.82 -2.23 -3.58
C ILE A 8 -14.44 -0.98 -2.95
N LEU A 9 -15.61 -0.53 -3.38
CA LEU A 9 -16.30 0.62 -2.78
C LEU A 9 -16.74 0.35 -1.33
N ASN A 10 -17.18 -0.88 -1.04
CA ASN A 10 -17.45 -1.31 0.32
C ASN A 10 -16.17 -1.27 1.18
N LEU A 11 -15.06 -1.80 0.67
CA LEU A 11 -13.77 -1.71 1.35
C LEU A 11 -13.33 -0.27 1.60
N ILE A 12 -13.50 0.63 0.62
CA ILE A 12 -13.16 2.05 0.78
C ILE A 12 -14.02 2.70 1.87
N THR A 13 -15.29 2.32 1.98
CA THR A 13 -16.18 2.79 3.05
C THR A 13 -15.66 2.38 4.43
N GLU A 14 -15.28 1.11 4.59
CA GLU A 14 -14.72 0.61 5.86
C GLU A 14 -13.36 1.26 6.20
N ILE A 15 -12.54 1.53 5.18
CA ILE A 15 -11.28 2.25 5.35
C ILE A 15 -11.55 3.67 5.81
N ARG A 16 -12.49 4.39 5.19
CA ARG A 16 -12.88 5.75 5.61
C ARG A 16 -13.27 5.79 7.08
N LEU A 17 -14.13 4.85 7.52
CA LEU A 17 -14.52 4.75 8.94
C LEU A 17 -13.30 4.57 9.86
N SER A 18 -12.35 3.73 9.46
CA SER A 18 -11.11 3.52 10.22
C SER A 18 -10.23 4.77 10.29
N LEU A 19 -10.15 5.52 9.19
CA LEU A 19 -9.40 6.78 9.12
C LEU A 19 -10.09 7.89 9.94
N ASP A 20 -11.41 8.01 9.85
CA ASP A 20 -12.20 8.99 10.62
C ASP A 20 -12.06 8.74 12.12
N TYR A 21 -12.07 7.46 12.55
CA TYR A 21 -11.79 7.07 13.92
C TYR A 21 -10.38 7.50 14.36
N PHE A 22 -9.34 7.16 13.58
CA PHE A 22 -7.95 7.53 13.89
C PHE A 22 -7.76 9.04 13.97
N THR A 23 -8.30 9.79 13.00
CA THR A 23 -8.15 11.25 12.93
C THR A 23 -8.83 11.95 14.11
N THR A 24 -9.99 11.44 14.54
CA THR A 24 -10.72 11.96 15.71
C THR A 24 -9.99 11.64 17.01
N GLU A 25 -9.57 10.38 17.20
CA GLU A 25 -8.94 9.91 18.44
C GLU A 25 -7.61 10.64 18.72
N TYR A 26 -6.79 10.81 17.67
CA TYR A 26 -5.45 11.37 17.82
C TYR A 26 -5.34 12.84 17.42
N ASN A 27 -6.42 13.45 16.91
CA ASN A 27 -6.43 14.82 16.37
C ASN A 27 -5.33 15.08 15.33
N PHE A 28 -5.11 14.10 14.44
CA PHE A 28 -4.14 14.18 13.34
C PHE A 28 -4.83 13.96 11.99
N TYR A 29 -4.41 14.71 10.98
CA TYR A 29 -4.88 14.54 9.61
C TYR A 29 -4.01 13.58 8.82
N ILE A 30 -4.64 12.72 8.02
CA ILE A 30 -3.95 11.80 7.11
C ILE A 30 -3.67 12.53 5.80
N THR A 31 -2.39 12.69 5.47
CA THR A 31 -1.96 13.43 4.27
C THR A 31 -1.66 12.52 3.08
N LYS A 32 -1.47 11.21 3.32
CA LYS A 32 -1.11 10.24 2.30
C LYS A 32 -1.46 8.81 2.74
N ILE A 33 -1.91 7.99 1.80
CA ILE A 33 -2.09 6.55 1.94
C ILE A 33 -1.06 5.83 1.08
N LEU A 34 -0.36 4.87 1.68
CA LEU A 34 0.63 4.02 1.02
C LEU A 34 0.06 2.61 0.83
N LEU A 35 -0.21 2.19 -0.41
CA LEU A 35 -0.74 0.86 -0.68
C LEU A 35 0.38 -0.19 -0.70
N THR A 36 0.13 -1.33 -0.05
CA THR A 36 1.03 -2.48 0.01
C THR A 36 0.26 -3.78 -0.21
N GLY A 37 0.96 -4.93 -0.22
CA GLY A 37 0.36 -6.24 -0.43
C GLY A 37 0.04 -6.53 -1.90
N GLY A 38 -0.41 -7.75 -2.18
CA GLY A 38 -0.76 -8.19 -3.54
C GLY A 38 -1.92 -7.41 -4.16
N SER A 39 -2.92 -7.02 -3.36
CA SER A 39 -4.10 -6.28 -3.82
C SER A 39 -3.78 -4.88 -4.33
N SER A 40 -2.68 -4.27 -3.88
CA SER A 40 -2.21 -2.97 -4.38
C SER A 40 -1.77 -2.98 -5.85
N LEU A 41 -1.57 -4.18 -6.43
CA LEU A 41 -1.21 -4.37 -7.84
C LEU A 41 -2.43 -4.37 -8.77
N LEU A 42 -3.65 -4.28 -8.24
CA LEU A 42 -4.85 -4.18 -9.07
C LEU A 42 -4.82 -2.86 -9.85
N ASN A 43 -4.90 -2.95 -11.17
CA ASN A 43 -4.88 -1.77 -12.04
C ASN A 43 -6.03 -0.81 -11.70
N GLY A 44 -5.72 0.47 -11.49
CA GLY A 44 -6.69 1.53 -11.16
C GLY A 44 -7.10 1.62 -9.69
N ILE A 45 -6.52 0.79 -8.80
CA ILE A 45 -6.88 0.80 -7.37
C ILE A 45 -6.46 2.10 -6.67
N GLU A 46 -5.30 2.66 -7.04
CA GLU A 46 -4.79 3.92 -6.51
C GLU A 46 -5.75 5.08 -6.83
N ASP A 47 -6.20 5.16 -8.09
CA ASP A 47 -7.14 6.19 -8.54
C ASP A 47 -8.51 6.05 -7.87
N LEU A 48 -9.01 4.83 -7.72
CA LEU A 48 -10.27 4.57 -7.02
C LEU A 48 -10.19 5.02 -5.56
N PHE A 49 -9.12 4.68 -4.85
CA PHE A 49 -8.93 5.11 -3.47
C PHE A 49 -8.78 6.62 -3.38
N ALA A 50 -7.94 7.22 -4.22
CA ALA A 50 -7.68 8.67 -4.20
C ALA A 50 -8.96 9.46 -4.45
N LYS A 51 -9.73 9.07 -5.48
CA LYS A 51 -11.02 9.70 -5.82
C LYS A 51 -12.04 9.58 -4.69
N ASN A 52 -12.15 8.41 -4.07
CA ASN A 52 -13.21 8.15 -3.10
C ASN A 52 -12.81 8.48 -1.65
N LEU A 53 -11.54 8.75 -1.34
CA LEU A 53 -11.10 9.16 0.00
C LEU A 53 -10.67 10.62 0.08
N ASP A 54 -10.46 11.29 -1.07
CA ASP A 54 -9.92 12.66 -1.14
C ASP A 54 -8.57 12.81 -0.42
N ILE A 55 -7.75 11.76 -0.50
CA ILE A 55 -6.41 11.68 0.09
C ILE A 55 -5.45 11.21 -1.00
N LYS A 56 -4.22 11.74 -1.01
CA LYS A 56 -3.18 11.26 -1.92
C LYS A 56 -2.89 9.77 -1.66
N VAL A 57 -3.04 8.94 -2.68
CA VAL A 57 -2.76 7.49 -2.59
C VAL A 57 -1.65 7.14 -3.57
N GLU A 58 -0.66 6.38 -3.11
CA GLU A 58 0.41 5.85 -3.97
C GLU A 58 0.78 4.43 -3.54
N ARG A 59 1.16 3.58 -4.50
CA ARG A 59 1.75 2.29 -4.20
C ARG A 59 3.12 2.48 -3.58
N TRP A 60 3.36 1.79 -2.45
CA TRP A 60 4.65 1.83 -1.78
C TRP A 60 5.64 0.89 -2.48
N GLN A 61 6.71 1.48 -3.03
CA GLN A 61 7.82 0.77 -3.69
C GLN A 61 9.19 1.39 -3.35
N PRO A 62 9.65 1.31 -2.10
CA PRO A 62 10.96 1.83 -1.68
C PRO A 62 12.13 0.93 -2.10
N ILE A 63 12.12 0.34 -3.31
CA ILE A 63 13.23 -0.55 -3.74
C ILE A 63 14.58 0.16 -3.72
N ASN A 64 14.58 1.47 -4.00
CA ASN A 64 15.76 2.31 -3.97
C ASN A 64 16.38 2.47 -2.57
N ALA A 65 15.68 2.05 -1.51
CA ALA A 65 16.23 2.01 -0.15
C ALA A 65 17.08 0.77 0.13
N PHE A 66 17.13 -0.20 -0.79
CA PHE A 66 17.84 -1.47 -0.61
C PHE A 66 18.94 -1.65 -1.64
N GLN A 67 20.09 -2.13 -1.20
CA GLN A 67 21.13 -2.63 -2.09
C GLN A 67 20.96 -4.14 -2.27
N LEU A 68 20.50 -4.55 -3.46
CA LEU A 68 20.31 -5.95 -3.77
C LEU A 68 21.66 -6.60 -4.14
N SER A 69 21.90 -7.80 -3.63
CA SER A 69 23.10 -8.57 -4.02
C SER A 69 22.99 -9.02 -5.48
N GLY A 70 24.14 -9.25 -6.13
CA GLY A 70 24.17 -9.69 -7.53
C GLY A 70 23.54 -11.07 -7.80
N SER A 71 23.23 -11.84 -6.75
CA SER A 71 22.52 -13.12 -6.83
C SER A 71 21.00 -12.98 -6.85
N VAL A 72 20.47 -11.79 -6.60
CA VAL A 72 19.03 -11.50 -6.55
C VAL A 72 18.55 -10.94 -7.89
N ASP A 73 17.46 -11.48 -8.42
CA ASP A 73 16.80 -10.91 -9.60
C ASP A 73 16.10 -9.60 -9.25
N ALA A 74 16.80 -8.49 -9.49
CA ALA A 74 16.32 -7.15 -9.19
C ALA A 74 14.98 -6.83 -9.86
N LYS A 75 14.77 -7.30 -11.10
CA LYS A 75 13.54 -7.02 -11.85
C LYS A 75 12.36 -7.79 -11.24
N ALA A 76 12.55 -9.06 -10.90
CA ALA A 76 11.52 -9.85 -10.23
C ALA A 76 11.19 -9.27 -8.84
N THR A 77 12.20 -8.80 -8.10
CA THR A 77 12.00 -8.11 -6.82
C THR A 77 11.21 -6.82 -6.97
N GLU A 78 11.53 -5.98 -7.94
CA GLU A 78 10.82 -4.73 -8.22
C GLU A 78 9.33 -4.97 -8.52
N GLN A 79 9.04 -5.91 -9.42
CA GLN A 79 7.68 -6.25 -9.82
C GLN A 79 6.83 -6.80 -8.66
N ASN A 80 7.46 -7.44 -7.68
CA ASN A 80 6.79 -8.05 -6.53
C ASN A 80 6.98 -7.28 -5.24
N PHE A 81 7.59 -6.09 -5.28
CA PHE A 81 8.03 -5.38 -4.08
C PHE A 81 6.89 -5.18 -3.07
N SER A 82 5.72 -4.76 -3.55
CA SER A 82 4.54 -4.54 -2.69
C SER A 82 4.08 -5.82 -1.96
N ARG A 83 4.37 -7.01 -2.48
CA ARG A 83 4.09 -8.30 -1.82
C ARG A 83 5.14 -8.67 -0.78
N LEU A 84 6.34 -8.13 -0.89
CA LEU A 84 7.49 -8.45 -0.05
C LEU A 84 7.62 -7.52 1.17
N THR A 85 6.78 -6.49 1.29
CA THR A 85 6.88 -5.46 2.33
C THR A 85 6.99 -6.01 3.75
N VAL A 86 6.17 -7.01 4.10
CA VAL A 86 6.23 -7.68 5.41
C VAL A 86 7.52 -8.49 5.58
N ALA A 87 7.90 -9.28 4.58
CA ALA A 87 9.12 -10.10 4.62
C ALA A 87 10.39 -9.24 4.71
N LEU A 88 10.42 -8.09 4.01
CA LEU A 88 11.49 -7.11 4.11
C LEU A 88 11.57 -6.53 5.52
N GLY A 89 10.44 -6.15 6.12
CA GLY A 89 10.39 -5.69 7.51
C GLY A 89 10.95 -6.72 8.49
N LEU A 90 10.59 -7.99 8.33
CA LEU A 90 11.12 -9.08 9.15
C LEU A 90 12.64 -9.25 8.96
N GLY A 91 13.13 -9.21 7.72
CA GLY A 91 14.56 -9.26 7.43
C GLY A 91 15.34 -8.11 8.08
N LEU A 92 14.78 -6.90 8.09
CA LEU A 92 15.37 -5.75 8.78
C LEU A 92 15.47 -5.96 10.29
N THR A 93 14.47 -6.60 10.92
CA THR A 93 14.54 -6.90 12.36
C THR A 93 15.58 -7.96 12.71
N ALA A 94 15.82 -8.91 11.81
CA ALA A 94 16.80 -9.99 12.02
C ALA A 94 18.25 -9.54 11.78
N ALA A 95 18.46 -8.38 11.14
CA ALA A 95 19.78 -7.82 10.86
C ALA A 95 20.36 -6.99 12.03
N ASN A 96 19.60 -6.83 13.11
CA ASN A 96 20.02 -6.16 14.35
C ASN A 96 20.44 -7.17 15.42
#